data_AF-A0A7R8H0V9-F1
#
_entry.id   AF-A0A7R8H0V9-F1
#
_cell.length_a   1.000
_cell.length_b   1.000
_cell.length_c   1.000
_cell.angle_alpha   90.00
_cell.angle_beta   90.00
_cell.angle_gamma   90.00
#
_symmetry.space_group_name_H-M   'P 1'
#
loop_
_entity.id
_entity.type
_entity.pdbx_description
1 polymer ?
#
loop_
_entity_poly.entity_id
_entity_poly.type
_entity_poly.pdbx_seq_one_letter_code
_entity_poly.pdbx_strand_id
1 'polypeptide(L)'
;MRKPGRWVIKGTMNILLLLRTVESHRRKKSKPLHDNEGIYVRNIQTGSVRSVIGKTYMLKEDEELWEKDLSPQVPSWFEVVQDVDLTRVITFKVPHNAAVQVYDYKSRQSRVVYGPDLVMLEPNEEFTQLSLSGGKPKRPNLIRSLALLLGPDFCSDNVTVETADHARLELKLSYNWQFKGEKNQDNGAKLFSVPDFIGDMCKSIASKVRGAVSSVSFDNFHKNSAGIIRSAPVDQRTRDSLQKSVTLAIEITTQSQEAAAKREAEIIDQEAKGRLERQRITDEAQAEKSRKQLLELQADCAIVEAIGHSSADAKAQAESNKIEAEANIENSKRKTEALGIEAEAELNRLREARKAEIEYIEKQNKLEIDKKTEIMRLEVEKFKAMVNAVGPQTLLSMSALPREHQIQMLKSLGLKSTLITDGKTPINLIDAAKGLIGVCQETAVE
;
A
#
# COMPACT_ATOMS: atom_id res chain seq x y z
N MET A 1 5.74 -63.84 87.40
CA MET A 1 6.63 -64.99 87.10
C MET A 1 6.84 -65.04 85.60
N ARG A 2 8.09 -65.14 85.12
CA ARG A 2 8.36 -65.36 83.69
C ARG A 2 8.08 -66.83 83.35
N LYS A 3 7.52 -67.09 82.16
CA LYS A 3 7.33 -68.46 81.67
C LYS A 3 8.70 -69.15 81.50
N PRO A 4 8.80 -70.48 81.67
CA PRO A 4 10.02 -71.22 81.35
C PRO A 4 10.42 -70.99 79.89
N GLY A 5 11.63 -70.50 79.62
CA GLY A 5 12.10 -70.15 78.28
C GLY A 5 13.38 -69.33 78.29
N ARG A 6 13.90 -68.97 77.11
CA ARG A 6 15.01 -68.01 76.98
C ARG A 6 14.44 -66.60 76.98
N TRP A 7 15.07 -65.67 77.69
CA TRP A 7 14.70 -64.25 77.66
C TRP A 7 15.91 -63.33 77.63
N VAL A 8 15.77 -62.16 77.00
CA VAL A 8 16.82 -61.12 76.96
C VAL A 8 16.36 -59.90 77.75
N ILE A 9 17.21 -59.41 78.65
CA ILE A 9 16.97 -58.16 79.40
C ILE A 9 17.65 -57.02 78.63
N LYS A 10 16.89 -55.95 78.32
CA LYS A 10 17.36 -54.76 77.59
C LYS A 10 17.38 -53.55 78.53
N GLY A 11 18.45 -52.76 78.51
CA GLY A 11 18.55 -51.50 79.25
C GLY A 11 19.87 -51.33 80.00
N THR A 12 20.17 -50.10 80.42
CA THR A 12 21.33 -49.76 81.26
C THR A 12 20.99 -50.05 82.72
N MET A 13 21.14 -51.32 83.13
CA MET A 13 20.84 -51.78 84.49
C MET A 13 21.89 -52.77 84.96
N ASN A 14 22.32 -52.66 86.21
CA ASN A 14 23.17 -53.67 86.84
C ASN A 14 22.31 -54.87 87.23
N ILE A 15 22.62 -56.03 86.66
CA ILE A 15 21.87 -57.27 86.91
C ILE A 15 22.62 -58.08 87.98
N LEU A 16 22.00 -58.27 89.14
CA LEU A 16 22.44 -59.22 90.16
C LEU A 16 21.65 -60.53 89.97
N LEU A 17 22.31 -61.63 89.61
CA LEU A 17 21.68 -62.94 89.50
C LEU A 17 21.48 -63.54 90.89
N LEU A 18 20.25 -63.51 91.40
CA LEU A 18 19.93 -63.95 92.77
C LEU A 18 19.57 -65.45 92.91
N LEU A 19 19.56 -66.23 91.83
CA LEU A 19 19.06 -67.61 91.82
C LEU A 19 19.98 -68.54 91.02
N ARG A 20 20.28 -69.73 91.58
CA ARG A 20 21.06 -70.82 90.93
C ARG A 20 20.38 -71.39 89.67
N THR A 21 19.12 -71.04 89.41
CA THR A 21 18.31 -71.56 88.29
C THR A 21 18.48 -70.79 86.99
N VAL A 22 19.25 -69.70 86.96
CA VAL A 22 19.45 -68.86 85.78
C VAL A 22 20.91 -68.92 85.35
N GLU A 23 21.19 -69.65 84.28
CA GLU A 23 22.51 -69.67 83.65
C GLU A 23 22.65 -68.51 82.65
N SER A 24 23.68 -67.69 82.82
CA SER A 24 24.03 -66.63 81.87
C SER A 24 24.67 -67.25 80.61
N HIS A 25 23.91 -67.41 79.53
CA HIS A 25 24.42 -68.00 78.28
C HIS A 25 25.31 -67.06 77.45
N ARG A 26 24.92 -65.79 77.22
CA ARG A 26 25.68 -64.88 76.33
C ARG A 26 25.29 -63.41 76.52
N ARG A 27 26.28 -62.50 76.64
CA ARG A 27 26.05 -61.05 76.54
C ARG A 27 25.88 -60.68 75.07
N LYS A 28 24.67 -60.27 74.67
CA LYS A 28 24.39 -59.76 73.31
C LYS A 28 24.60 -58.24 73.28
N LYS A 29 25.41 -57.75 72.34
CA LYS A 29 25.57 -56.30 72.07
C LYS A 29 24.64 -55.88 70.92
N SER A 30 24.08 -54.68 71.00
CA SER A 30 23.41 -54.06 69.86
C SER A 30 24.43 -53.80 68.76
N LYS A 31 24.06 -54.10 67.51
CA LYS A 31 24.89 -53.82 66.34
C LYS A 31 24.38 -52.52 65.71
N PRO A 32 25.19 -51.44 65.67
CA PRO A 32 24.83 -50.26 64.92
C PRO A 32 24.89 -50.63 63.43
N LEU A 33 23.80 -50.33 62.70
CA LEU A 33 23.70 -50.56 61.26
C LEU A 33 23.39 -49.22 60.60
N HIS A 34 24.19 -48.88 59.60
CA HIS A 34 23.93 -47.73 58.73
C HIS A 34 22.79 -48.06 57.74
N ASP A 35 22.20 -47.04 57.10
CA ASP A 35 21.15 -47.18 56.08
C ASP A 35 21.51 -48.11 54.91
N ASN A 36 22.81 -48.23 54.60
CA ASN A 36 23.33 -49.09 53.53
C ASN A 36 23.91 -50.41 54.05
N GLU A 37 23.73 -50.71 55.34
CA GLU A 37 24.22 -51.92 55.98
C GLU A 37 23.07 -52.72 56.57
N GLY A 38 23.24 -54.04 56.64
CA GLY A 38 22.29 -54.92 57.27
C GLY A 38 22.94 -56.18 57.82
N ILE A 39 22.17 -56.96 58.57
CA ILE A 39 22.55 -58.29 59.05
C ILE A 39 21.49 -59.32 58.70
N TYR A 40 21.92 -60.55 58.47
CA TYR A 40 21.00 -61.68 58.34
C TYR A 40 20.70 -62.28 59.71
N VAL A 41 19.42 -62.47 59.98
CA VAL A 41 18.93 -63.00 61.25
C VAL A 41 18.06 -64.22 60.97
N ARG A 42 18.39 -65.33 61.64
CA ARG A 42 17.59 -66.56 61.64
C ARG A 42 16.85 -66.70 62.95
N ASN A 43 15.56 -67.01 62.87
CA ASN A 43 14.78 -67.42 64.02
C ASN A 43 15.01 -68.91 64.30
N ILE A 44 15.39 -69.26 65.52
CA ILE A 44 15.70 -70.63 65.96
C ILE A 44 14.42 -71.46 66.09
N GLN A 45 13.30 -70.85 66.48
CA GLN A 45 12.01 -71.54 66.64
C GLN A 45 11.33 -71.81 65.30
N THR A 46 11.34 -70.84 64.37
CA THR A 46 10.62 -70.95 63.09
C THR A 46 11.53 -71.34 61.92
N GLY A 47 12.85 -71.29 62.09
CA GLY A 47 13.83 -71.47 61.02
C GLY A 47 13.86 -70.35 59.98
N SER A 48 12.98 -69.34 60.09
CA SER A 48 12.85 -68.28 59.09
C SER A 48 14.03 -67.32 59.12
N VAL A 49 14.62 -67.07 57.96
CA VAL A 49 15.74 -66.13 57.77
C VAL A 49 15.20 -64.85 57.14
N ARG A 50 15.65 -63.69 57.64
CA ARG A 50 15.35 -62.37 57.06
C ARG A 50 16.54 -61.43 57.19
N SER A 51 16.60 -60.43 56.31
CA SER A 51 17.54 -59.31 56.41
C SER A 51 16.95 -58.20 57.29
N VAL A 52 17.79 -57.57 58.11
CA VAL A 52 17.45 -56.35 58.87
C VAL A 52 18.41 -55.25 58.46
N ILE A 53 17.88 -54.15 57.92
CA ILE A 53 18.64 -53.09 57.24
C ILE A 53 18.38 -51.73 57.90
N GLY A 54 19.40 -50.87 57.96
CA GLY A 54 19.25 -49.43 58.22
C GLY A 54 18.84 -49.00 59.62
N LYS A 55 18.84 -49.93 60.59
CA LYS A 55 18.44 -49.63 61.97
C LYS A 55 19.33 -50.39 62.93
N THR A 56 19.77 -49.72 64.00
CA THR A 56 20.49 -50.39 65.08
C THR A 56 19.65 -51.54 65.63
N TYR A 57 20.12 -52.77 65.43
CA TYR A 57 19.36 -53.96 65.77
C TYR A 57 20.02 -54.74 66.90
N MET A 58 19.19 -55.18 67.85
CA MET A 58 19.58 -56.08 68.91
C MET A 58 18.82 -57.39 68.72
N LEU A 59 19.57 -58.47 68.50
CA LEU A 59 19.05 -59.83 68.34
C LEU A 59 18.09 -60.18 69.48
N LYS A 60 16.92 -60.70 69.15
CA LYS A 60 15.94 -61.18 70.13
C LYS A 60 16.39 -62.47 70.82
N GLU A 61 15.57 -62.98 71.73
CA GLU A 61 15.80 -64.25 72.44
C GLU A 61 15.93 -65.44 71.50
N ASP A 62 15.06 -65.52 70.48
CA ASP A 62 14.96 -66.61 69.52
C ASP A 62 15.82 -66.43 68.28
N GLU A 63 16.68 -65.41 68.26
CA GLU A 63 17.38 -64.98 67.05
C GLU A 63 18.89 -65.18 67.16
N GLU A 64 19.45 -65.72 66.08
CA GLU A 64 20.88 -65.86 65.84
C GLU A 64 21.29 -65.19 64.52
N LEU A 65 22.58 -64.86 64.42
CA LEU A 65 23.14 -64.40 63.16
C LEU A 65 23.21 -65.59 62.21
N TRP A 66 22.84 -65.36 60.96
CA TRP A 66 22.89 -66.37 59.92
C TRP A 66 23.97 -66.01 58.92
N GLU A 67 24.82 -66.98 58.59
CA GLU A 67 25.82 -66.84 57.55
C GLU A 67 25.18 -67.24 56.23
N LYS A 68 25.25 -66.35 55.23
CA LYS A 68 24.76 -66.67 53.90
C LYS A 68 25.79 -67.52 53.16
N ASP A 69 25.39 -68.74 52.81
CA ASP A 69 26.15 -69.56 51.88
C ASP A 69 26.12 -68.92 50.49
N LEU A 70 27.29 -68.59 49.98
CA LEU A 70 27.48 -68.12 48.61
C LEU A 70 28.07 -69.25 47.77
N SER A 71 27.67 -69.34 46.52
CA SER A 71 28.34 -70.21 45.55
C SER A 71 29.85 -69.89 45.51
N PRO A 72 30.74 -70.90 45.45
CA PRO A 72 32.20 -70.73 45.51
C PRO A 72 32.79 -69.85 44.40
N GLN A 73 31.99 -69.44 43.42
CA GLN A 73 32.40 -68.52 42.36
C GLN A 73 32.33 -67.05 42.80
N VAL A 74 31.44 -66.69 43.74
CA VAL A 74 31.20 -65.30 44.19
C VAL A 74 32.37 -64.66 44.98
N PRO A 75 33.10 -65.39 45.85
CA PRO A 75 34.15 -64.79 46.68
C PRO A 75 35.33 -64.24 45.89
N SER A 76 35.63 -64.78 44.69
CA SER A 76 36.78 -64.33 43.89
C SER A 76 36.58 -62.93 43.27
N TRP A 77 35.41 -62.32 43.43
CA TRP A 77 35.01 -61.07 42.77
C TRP A 77 35.18 -59.84 43.65
N PHE A 78 35.25 -60.04 44.97
CA PHE A 78 35.61 -58.98 45.90
C PHE A 78 37.14 -58.86 45.88
N GLU A 79 37.70 -58.18 44.88
CA GLU A 79 39.15 -58.03 44.68
C GLU A 79 39.93 -57.41 45.86
N VAL A 80 39.28 -57.03 46.98
CA VAL A 80 39.94 -56.26 48.04
C VAL A 80 39.58 -56.65 49.49
N VAL A 81 38.62 -57.54 49.77
CA VAL A 81 38.17 -57.74 51.17
C VAL A 81 38.59 -59.08 51.73
N GLN A 82 39.71 -59.07 52.45
CA GLN A 82 40.31 -60.22 53.14
C GLN A 82 39.55 -60.70 54.40
N ASP A 83 38.34 -60.20 54.68
CA ASP A 83 37.55 -60.62 55.83
C ASP A 83 36.06 -60.30 55.61
N VAL A 84 35.40 -61.06 54.72
CA VAL A 84 33.97 -60.87 54.42
C VAL A 84 33.15 -61.54 55.52
N ASP A 85 32.62 -60.74 56.44
CA ASP A 85 31.64 -61.19 57.44
C ASP A 85 30.33 -61.60 56.74
N LEU A 86 30.15 -62.89 56.48
CA LEU A 86 28.99 -63.50 55.81
C LEU A 86 27.68 -63.34 56.61
N THR A 87 27.75 -62.87 57.86
CA THR A 87 26.56 -62.54 58.66
C THR A 87 25.95 -61.19 58.29
N ARG A 88 26.68 -60.35 57.56
CA ARG A 88 26.20 -59.05 57.06
C ARG A 88 25.53 -59.19 55.71
N VAL A 89 24.56 -58.31 55.46
CA VAL A 89 23.88 -58.21 54.17
C VAL A 89 24.90 -57.85 53.11
N ILE A 90 24.91 -58.63 52.04
CA ILE A 90 25.85 -58.46 50.94
C ILE A 90 25.33 -57.33 50.07
N THR A 91 26.13 -56.28 49.96
CA THR A 91 25.81 -55.10 49.16
C THR A 91 26.71 -55.02 47.94
N PHE A 92 26.13 -54.73 46.78
CA PHE A 92 26.87 -54.47 45.55
C PHE A 92 26.46 -53.12 44.99
N LYS A 93 27.44 -52.23 44.81
CA LYS A 93 27.21 -50.93 44.19
C LYS A 93 27.26 -51.11 42.67
N VAL A 94 26.11 -50.97 42.02
CA VAL A 94 26.03 -51.10 40.56
C VAL A 94 26.73 -49.90 39.91
N PRO A 95 27.72 -50.11 39.03
CA PRO A 95 28.35 -49.02 38.30
C PRO A 95 27.34 -48.19 37.51
N HIS A 96 27.68 -46.93 37.24
CA HIS A 96 26.86 -46.12 36.34
C HIS A 96 26.68 -46.83 35.01
N ASN A 97 25.45 -46.78 34.49
CA ASN A 97 25.13 -47.33 33.18
C ASN A 97 25.38 -48.84 33.06
N ALA A 98 25.23 -49.54 34.18
CA ALA A 98 25.23 -50.98 34.25
C ALA A 98 23.90 -51.50 34.80
N ALA A 99 23.63 -52.78 34.58
CA ALA A 99 22.51 -53.49 35.17
C ALA A 99 23.01 -54.76 35.86
N VAL A 100 22.39 -55.12 36.97
CA VAL A 100 22.63 -56.39 37.66
C VAL A 100 21.32 -57.14 37.78
N GLN A 101 21.35 -58.43 37.49
CA GLN A 101 20.21 -59.32 37.70
C GLN A 101 20.39 -60.06 39.02
N VAL A 102 19.33 -60.02 39.83
CA VAL A 102 19.20 -60.75 41.09
C VAL A 102 18.09 -61.76 40.93
N TYR A 103 18.36 -63.01 41.29
CA TYR A 103 17.40 -64.10 41.25
C TYR A 103 17.02 -64.50 42.68
N ASP A 104 15.72 -64.47 42.98
CA ASP A 104 15.19 -65.00 44.24
C ASP A 104 14.73 -66.44 44.05
N TYR A 105 15.38 -67.36 44.77
CA TYR A 105 15.05 -68.80 44.70
C TYR A 105 13.71 -69.15 45.33
N LYS A 106 13.23 -68.34 46.29
CA LYS A 106 11.98 -68.62 47.01
C LYS A 106 10.77 -68.25 46.16
N SER A 107 10.79 -67.06 45.54
CA SER A 107 9.73 -66.61 44.64
C SER A 107 9.89 -67.08 43.20
N ARG A 108 11.07 -67.60 42.81
CA ARG A 108 11.48 -67.91 41.43
C ARG A 108 11.37 -66.73 40.48
N GLN A 109 11.47 -65.51 41.01
CA GLN A 109 11.43 -64.28 40.23
C GLN A 109 12.84 -63.69 40.13
N SER A 110 13.13 -63.09 38.98
CA SER A 110 14.34 -62.29 38.82
C SER A 110 13.98 -60.81 38.81
N ARG A 111 14.81 -60.00 39.45
CA ARG A 111 14.73 -58.55 39.34
C ARG A 111 16.01 -57.95 38.80
N VAL A 112 15.86 -56.90 38.01
CA VAL A 112 16.98 -56.17 37.42
C VAL A 112 17.09 -54.83 38.12
N VAL A 113 18.28 -54.53 38.61
CA VAL A 113 18.59 -53.25 39.23
C VAL A 113 19.55 -52.49 38.32
N TYR A 114 19.22 -51.24 38.04
CA TYR A 114 20.01 -50.36 37.19
C TYR A 114 20.91 -49.47 38.05
N GLY A 115 22.13 -49.23 37.59
CA GLY A 115 23.04 -48.30 38.23
C GLY A 115 22.59 -46.84 38.12
N PRO A 116 22.93 -45.99 39.10
CA PRO A 116 23.93 -46.21 40.15
C PRO A 116 23.38 -46.72 41.49
N ASP A 117 22.28 -47.48 41.48
CA ASP A 117 21.64 -47.94 42.71
C ASP A 117 22.47 -49.03 43.42
N LEU A 118 22.33 -49.08 44.75
CA LEU A 118 22.97 -50.09 45.58
C LEU A 118 22.02 -51.28 45.76
N VAL A 119 22.50 -52.47 45.39
CA VAL A 119 21.75 -53.72 45.55
C VAL A 119 22.09 -54.34 46.89
N MET A 120 21.07 -54.64 47.68
CA MET A 120 21.18 -55.44 48.91
C MET A 120 20.49 -56.77 48.67
N LEU A 121 21.23 -57.86 48.86
CA LEU A 121 20.67 -59.20 48.70
C LEU A 121 19.79 -59.57 49.90
N GLU A 122 18.62 -60.12 49.60
CA GLU A 122 17.85 -60.88 50.58
C GLU A 122 18.45 -62.28 50.82
N PRO A 123 18.07 -62.97 51.92
CA PRO A 123 18.66 -64.27 52.25
C PRO A 123 18.58 -65.31 51.12
N ASN A 124 17.46 -65.33 50.39
CA ASN A 124 17.18 -66.27 49.30
C ASN A 124 17.52 -65.70 47.92
N GLU A 125 18.12 -64.51 47.85
CA GLU A 125 18.55 -63.90 46.60
C GLU A 125 20.01 -64.22 46.30
N GLU A 126 20.33 -64.38 45.02
CA GLU A 126 21.70 -64.44 44.51
C GLU A 126 21.87 -63.59 43.25
N PHE A 127 23.11 -63.18 43.00
CA PHE A 127 23.46 -62.51 41.76
C PHE A 127 23.54 -63.50 40.61
N THR A 128 22.97 -63.14 39.46
CA THR A 128 23.18 -63.88 38.21
C THR A 128 24.53 -63.51 37.62
N GLN A 129 25.39 -64.50 37.45
CA GLN A 129 26.71 -64.32 36.85
C GLN A 129 26.62 -64.26 35.32
N LEU A 130 27.30 -63.29 34.74
CA LEU A 130 27.48 -63.18 33.30
C LEU A 130 28.82 -63.78 32.90
N SER A 131 28.79 -64.56 31.82
CA SER A 131 29.95 -65.18 31.22
C SER A 131 30.07 -64.68 29.79
N LEU A 132 30.86 -63.62 29.61
CA LEU A 132 30.98 -62.89 28.36
C LEU A 132 32.22 -63.35 27.58
N SER A 133 32.09 -63.32 26.24
CA SER A 133 33.21 -63.55 25.33
C SER A 133 34.27 -62.45 25.43
N GLY A 134 35.54 -62.85 25.50
CA GLY A 134 36.68 -61.93 25.61
C GLY A 134 37.85 -62.32 24.70
N GLY A 135 38.86 -61.45 24.59
CA GLY A 135 40.05 -61.68 23.78
C GLY A 135 39.93 -61.26 22.31
N LYS A 136 41.00 -61.53 21.55
CA LYS A 136 41.15 -61.32 20.09
C LYS A 136 41.94 -62.51 19.51
N PRO A 137 41.32 -63.45 18.78
CA PRO A 137 39.89 -63.55 18.48
C PRO A 137 39.03 -63.80 19.73
N LYS A 138 37.73 -63.50 19.65
CA LYS A 138 36.79 -63.72 20.77
C LYS A 138 36.70 -65.20 21.17
N ARG A 139 37.01 -65.48 22.43
CA ARG A 139 36.84 -66.79 23.07
C ARG A 139 35.67 -66.72 24.06
N PRO A 140 34.75 -67.70 24.04
CA PRO A 140 33.63 -67.72 24.96
C PRO A 140 34.09 -67.91 26.41
N ASN A 141 33.30 -67.40 27.35
CA ASN A 141 33.46 -67.60 28.80
C ASN A 141 34.78 -67.09 29.41
N LEU A 142 35.42 -66.08 28.80
CA LEU A 142 36.67 -65.52 29.31
C LEU A 142 36.44 -64.46 30.38
N ILE A 143 35.42 -63.60 30.20
CA ILE A 143 35.13 -62.49 31.11
C ILE A 143 33.96 -62.91 31.99
N ARG A 144 34.17 -62.92 33.30
CA ARG A 144 33.11 -63.16 34.29
C ARG A 144 32.79 -61.83 34.96
N SER A 145 31.54 -61.40 34.91
CA SER A 145 31.09 -60.14 35.50
C SER A 145 29.73 -60.33 36.18
N LEU A 146 29.50 -59.54 37.23
CA LEU A 146 28.19 -59.39 37.87
C LEU A 146 27.33 -58.33 37.20
N ALA A 147 27.97 -57.29 36.69
CA ALA A 147 27.31 -56.13 36.12
C ALA A 147 27.40 -56.21 34.59
N LEU A 148 26.25 -56.13 33.94
CA LEU A 148 26.14 -55.94 32.49
C LEU A 148 26.32 -54.45 32.20
N LEU A 149 27.37 -54.08 31.48
CA LEU A 149 27.55 -52.72 31.00
C LEU A 149 26.56 -52.45 29.86
N LEU A 150 25.78 -51.38 29.95
CA LEU A 150 24.75 -51.04 28.96
C LEU A 150 25.29 -50.20 27.79
N GLY A 151 26.53 -49.70 27.88
CA GLY A 151 27.18 -48.87 26.87
C GLY A 151 26.67 -47.42 26.86
N PRO A 152 27.37 -46.47 26.23
CA PRO A 152 28.20 -46.69 25.04
C PRO A 152 29.55 -47.29 25.38
N ASP A 153 29.88 -48.38 24.70
CA ASP A 153 31.18 -49.04 24.78
C ASP A 153 31.53 -49.65 23.41
N PHE A 154 32.74 -50.18 23.25
CA PHE A 154 33.17 -50.84 22.03
C PHE A 154 33.82 -52.18 22.30
N CYS A 155 33.63 -53.12 21.38
CA CYS A 155 34.35 -54.40 21.42
C CYS A 155 35.09 -54.62 20.11
N SER A 156 36.32 -55.14 20.20
CA SER A 156 37.10 -55.52 19.02
C SER A 156 37.16 -57.02 18.86
N ASP A 157 37.18 -57.49 17.61
CA ASP A 157 37.33 -58.90 17.23
C ASP A 157 38.24 -59.03 16.00
N ASN A 158 38.86 -60.20 15.85
CA ASN A 158 39.65 -60.57 14.68
C ASN A 158 38.89 -61.65 13.91
N VAL A 159 38.42 -61.32 12.71
CA VAL A 159 37.62 -62.21 11.87
C VAL A 159 38.43 -62.60 10.64
N THR A 160 38.66 -63.89 10.45
CA THR A 160 39.24 -64.40 9.20
C THR A 160 38.15 -64.57 8.16
N VAL A 161 38.34 -63.97 6.99
CA VAL A 161 37.40 -63.99 5.86
C VAL A 161 38.10 -64.49 4.59
N GLU A 162 37.32 -64.99 3.65
CA GLU A 162 37.79 -65.44 2.34
C GLU A 162 36.97 -64.72 1.26
N THR A 163 37.65 -64.17 0.24
CA THR A 163 37.02 -63.50 -0.90
C THR A 163 36.61 -64.49 -2.00
N ALA A 164 35.89 -64.03 -3.02
CA ALA A 164 35.55 -64.84 -4.19
C ALA A 164 36.79 -65.39 -4.93
N ASP A 165 37.91 -64.68 -4.85
CA ASP A 165 39.20 -65.07 -5.44
C ASP A 165 40.05 -65.94 -4.50
N HIS A 166 39.44 -66.53 -3.47
CA HIS A 166 40.12 -67.34 -2.45
C HIS A 166 41.24 -66.61 -1.67
N ALA A 167 41.21 -65.27 -1.64
CA ALA A 167 42.15 -64.50 -0.84
C ALA A 167 41.71 -64.55 0.63
N ARG A 168 42.58 -65.09 1.50
CA ARG A 168 42.36 -65.15 2.94
C ARG A 168 42.83 -63.86 3.60
N LEU A 169 41.91 -63.17 4.28
CA LEU A 169 42.19 -61.90 4.96
C LEU A 169 41.84 -62.02 6.44
N GLU A 170 42.62 -61.33 7.29
CA GLU A 170 42.30 -61.16 8.70
C GLU A 170 41.82 -59.72 8.93
N LEU A 171 40.55 -59.57 9.29
CA LEU A 171 39.92 -58.29 9.56
C LEU A 171 39.89 -58.02 11.06
N LYS A 172 40.54 -56.93 11.48
CA LYS A 172 40.43 -56.40 12.85
C LYS A 172 39.27 -55.42 12.89
N LEU A 173 38.11 -55.89 13.36
CA LEU A 173 36.89 -55.10 13.43
C LEU A 173 36.68 -54.58 14.84
N SER A 174 36.18 -53.34 14.95
CA SER A 174 35.73 -52.77 16.22
C SER A 174 34.28 -52.33 16.07
N TYR A 175 33.44 -52.78 16.99
CA TYR A 175 32.00 -52.56 16.99
C TYR A 175 31.67 -51.64 18.15
N ASN A 176 31.10 -50.47 17.85
CA ASN A 176 30.53 -49.60 18.86
C ASN A 176 29.10 -50.07 19.14
N TRP A 177 28.80 -50.35 20.39
CA TRP A 177 27.51 -50.89 20.79
C TRP A 177 26.94 -50.13 21.99
N GLN A 178 25.62 -50.13 22.07
CA GLN A 178 24.86 -49.53 23.16
C GLN A 178 23.50 -50.24 23.22
N PHE A 179 23.06 -50.60 24.42
CA PHE A 179 21.70 -51.08 24.63
C PHE A 179 20.73 -49.91 24.59
N LYS A 180 19.71 -49.99 23.73
CA LYS A 180 18.63 -49.01 23.65
C LYS A 180 17.36 -49.59 24.27
N GLY A 181 16.82 -48.93 25.29
CA GLY A 181 15.56 -49.30 25.93
C GLY A 181 15.27 -48.44 27.15
N GLU A 182 13.99 -48.35 27.50
CA GLU A 182 13.57 -47.75 28.78
C GLU A 182 13.99 -48.66 29.94
N LYS A 183 14.40 -48.05 31.05
CA LYS A 183 14.85 -48.74 32.27
C LYS A 183 13.66 -49.30 33.06
N ASN A 184 12.93 -50.23 32.45
CA ASN A 184 11.78 -50.92 33.05
C ASN A 184 12.13 -52.37 33.35
N GLN A 185 11.45 -52.96 34.32
CA GLN A 185 11.66 -54.35 34.74
C GLN A 185 11.50 -55.36 33.58
N ASP A 186 10.49 -55.18 32.73
CA ASP A 186 10.22 -56.06 31.59
C ASP A 186 11.33 -55.99 30.52
N ASN A 187 11.90 -54.80 30.31
CA ASN A 187 13.06 -54.63 29.45
C ASN A 187 14.31 -55.20 30.10
N GLY A 188 14.43 -55.11 31.42
CA GLY A 188 15.45 -55.76 32.23
C GLY A 188 15.53 -57.25 31.93
N ALA A 189 14.42 -57.98 32.01
CA ALA A 189 14.40 -59.41 31.73
C ALA A 189 14.91 -59.76 30.31
N LYS A 190 14.63 -58.90 29.32
CA LYS A 190 15.14 -59.07 27.95
C LYS A 190 16.63 -58.80 27.81
N LEU A 191 17.22 -57.93 28.63
CA LEU A 191 18.67 -57.67 28.60
C LEU A 191 19.48 -58.91 28.96
N PHE A 192 18.98 -59.70 29.90
CA PHE A 192 19.65 -60.90 30.42
C PHE A 192 19.19 -62.19 29.75
N SER A 193 18.33 -62.14 28.73
CA SER A 193 17.89 -63.34 28.00
C SER A 193 19.02 -63.98 27.20
N VAL A 194 20.04 -63.19 26.82
CA VAL A 194 21.22 -63.65 26.09
C VAL A 194 22.40 -63.72 27.07
N PRO A 195 22.88 -64.93 27.44
CA PRO A 195 23.97 -65.07 28.42
C PRO A 195 25.29 -64.42 28.00
N ASP A 196 25.62 -64.52 26.69
CA ASP A 196 26.83 -63.94 26.10
C ASP A 196 26.48 -63.07 24.88
N PHE A 197 25.97 -61.86 25.15
CA PHE A 197 25.57 -60.95 24.08
C PHE A 197 26.76 -60.50 23.21
N ILE A 198 27.97 -60.37 23.78
CA ILE A 198 29.18 -59.98 23.03
C ILE A 198 29.54 -61.09 22.05
N GLY A 199 29.56 -62.34 22.52
CA GLY A 199 29.83 -63.50 21.69
C GLY A 199 28.82 -63.65 20.56
N ASP A 200 27.52 -63.55 20.87
CA ASP A 200 26.46 -63.68 19.88
C ASP A 200 26.49 -62.54 18.84
N MET A 201 26.69 -61.29 19.28
CA MET A 201 26.84 -60.13 18.40
C MET A 201 28.04 -60.29 17.47
N CYS A 202 29.23 -60.58 18.01
CA CYS A 202 30.44 -60.76 17.20
C CYS A 202 30.29 -61.93 16.23
N LYS A 203 29.69 -63.05 16.66
CA LYS A 203 29.45 -64.23 15.82
C LYS A 203 28.49 -63.93 14.67
N SER A 204 27.40 -63.22 14.96
CA SER A 204 26.41 -62.83 13.95
C SER A 204 27.00 -61.86 12.93
N ILE A 205 27.71 -60.81 13.38
CA ILE A 205 28.38 -59.85 12.50
C ILE A 205 29.49 -60.53 11.69
N ALA A 206 30.33 -61.38 12.30
CA ALA A 206 31.36 -62.13 11.60
C ALA A 206 30.76 -63.06 10.55
N SER A 207 29.58 -63.64 10.79
CA SER A 207 28.86 -64.44 9.80
C SER A 207 28.39 -63.60 8.62
N LYS A 208 27.75 -62.45 8.87
CA LYS A 208 27.27 -61.53 7.83
C LYS A 208 28.42 -60.94 7.01
N VAL A 209 29.52 -60.53 7.66
CA VAL A 209 30.72 -60.01 6.99
C VAL A 209 31.37 -61.10 6.14
N ARG A 210 31.53 -62.34 6.66
CA ARG A 210 32.06 -63.46 5.87
C ARG A 210 31.23 -63.72 4.61
N GLY A 211 29.89 -63.75 4.73
CA GLY A 211 29.00 -63.95 3.58
C GLY A 211 29.08 -62.83 2.54
N ALA A 212 29.20 -61.57 2.98
CA ALA A 212 29.34 -60.44 2.07
C ALA A 212 30.70 -60.45 1.36
N VAL A 213 31.79 -60.71 2.09
CA VAL A 213 33.16 -60.73 1.52
C VAL A 213 33.36 -61.90 0.57
N SER A 214 32.76 -63.06 0.82
CA SER A 214 32.85 -64.23 -0.08
C SER A 214 32.22 -63.98 -1.45
N SER A 215 31.36 -62.97 -1.58
CA SER A 215 30.71 -62.61 -2.85
C SER A 215 31.49 -61.59 -3.69
N VAL A 216 32.58 -61.04 -3.16
CA VAL A 216 33.32 -59.92 -3.78
C VAL A 216 34.77 -60.34 -4.06
N SER A 217 35.33 -59.87 -5.17
CA SER A 217 36.74 -60.06 -5.50
C SER A 217 37.65 -59.29 -4.54
N PHE A 218 38.91 -59.72 -4.42
CA PHE A 218 39.87 -59.08 -3.53
C PHE A 218 40.09 -57.60 -3.85
N ASP A 219 40.25 -57.24 -5.13
CA ASP A 219 40.51 -55.86 -5.54
C ASP A 219 39.33 -54.93 -5.23
N ASN A 220 38.10 -55.38 -5.50
CA ASN A 220 36.90 -54.62 -5.17
C ASN A 220 36.72 -54.49 -3.65
N PHE A 221 36.98 -55.56 -2.90
CA PHE A 221 36.97 -55.50 -1.44
C PHE A 221 38.04 -54.56 -0.89
N HIS A 222 39.24 -54.53 -1.46
CA HIS A 222 40.32 -53.65 -1.02
C HIS A 222 39.95 -52.17 -1.19
N LYS A 223 39.38 -51.80 -2.35
CA LYS A 223 38.95 -50.42 -2.66
C LYS A 223 37.71 -49.98 -1.87
N ASN A 224 36.74 -50.89 -1.69
CA ASN A 224 35.42 -50.57 -1.13
C ASN A 224 35.14 -51.22 0.24
N SER A 225 36.19 -51.64 0.95
CA SER A 225 36.11 -52.38 2.22
C SER A 225 35.18 -51.73 3.25
N ALA A 226 35.30 -50.41 3.44
CA ALA A 226 34.49 -49.65 4.40
C ALA A 226 32.98 -49.71 4.07
N GLY A 227 32.61 -49.64 2.79
CA GLY A 227 31.21 -49.71 2.36
C GLY A 227 30.63 -51.12 2.49
N ILE A 228 31.41 -52.14 2.13
CA ILE A 228 31.00 -53.55 2.18
C ILE A 228 30.78 -53.99 3.64
N ILE A 229 31.73 -53.68 4.53
CA ILE A 229 31.62 -54.08 5.95
C ILE A 229 30.46 -53.37 6.65
N ARG A 230 30.20 -52.09 6.33
CA ARG A 230 29.09 -51.32 6.92
C ARG A 230 27.72 -51.75 6.41
N SER A 231 27.62 -52.19 5.16
CA SER A 231 26.36 -52.63 4.55
C SER A 231 26.01 -54.09 4.84
N ALA A 232 27.02 -54.94 5.09
CA ALA A 232 26.84 -56.37 5.40
C ALA A 232 25.89 -56.66 6.59
N PRO A 233 25.93 -55.95 7.74
CA PRO A 233 25.04 -56.24 8.85
C PRO A 233 23.61 -55.72 8.66
N VAL A 234 23.33 -54.91 7.63
CA VAL A 234 22.04 -54.24 7.40
C VAL A 234 21.08 -55.16 6.66
N ASP A 235 19.93 -55.41 7.28
CA ASP A 235 18.86 -56.24 6.71
C ASP A 235 18.26 -55.60 5.45
N GLN A 236 17.79 -56.45 4.52
CA GLN A 236 17.26 -56.04 3.22
C GLN A 236 16.18 -54.94 3.33
N ARG A 237 15.28 -55.06 4.32
CA ARG A 237 14.18 -54.11 4.57
C ARG A 237 14.67 -52.70 4.95
N THR A 238 15.78 -52.62 5.69
CA THR A 238 16.40 -51.34 6.07
C THR A 238 17.15 -50.74 4.89
N ARG A 239 17.76 -51.58 4.03
CA ARG A 239 18.38 -51.17 2.76
C ARG A 239 17.35 -50.52 1.83
N ASP A 240 16.18 -51.12 1.66
CA ASP A 240 15.09 -50.58 0.84
C ASP A 240 14.53 -49.27 1.42
N SER A 241 14.45 -49.16 2.75
CA SER A 241 14.01 -47.95 3.44
C SER A 241 15.02 -46.81 3.27
N LEU A 242 16.31 -47.11 3.34
CA LEU A 242 17.38 -46.15 3.08
C LEU A 242 17.40 -45.70 1.62
N GLN A 243 17.18 -46.62 0.66
CA GLN A 243 17.05 -46.26 -0.75
C GLN A 243 15.88 -45.30 -1.00
N LYS A 244 14.70 -45.57 -0.44
CA LYS A 244 13.56 -44.64 -0.51
C LYS A 244 13.89 -43.28 0.10
N SER A 245 14.58 -43.25 1.23
CA SER A 245 15.02 -42.00 1.86
C SER A 245 15.99 -41.21 0.98
N VAL A 246 16.89 -41.88 0.25
CA VAL A 246 17.81 -41.24 -0.69
C VAL A 246 17.08 -40.73 -1.92
N THR A 247 16.12 -41.48 -2.46
CA THR A 247 15.27 -41.02 -3.57
C THR A 247 14.48 -39.76 -3.19
N LEU A 248 13.87 -39.75 -2.00
CA LEU A 248 13.20 -38.58 -1.45
C LEU A 248 14.15 -37.40 -1.27
N ALA A 249 15.38 -37.63 -0.80
CA ALA A 249 16.37 -36.56 -0.68
C ALA A 249 16.73 -35.95 -2.04
N ILE A 250 16.92 -36.77 -3.07
CA ILE A 250 17.19 -36.30 -4.45
C ILE A 250 15.98 -35.51 -4.99
N GLU A 251 14.77 -36.00 -4.75
CA GLU A 251 13.54 -35.33 -5.17
C GLU A 251 13.37 -33.97 -4.49
N ILE A 252 13.65 -33.87 -3.19
CA ILE A 252 13.66 -32.59 -2.46
C ILE A 252 14.72 -31.64 -3.03
N THR A 253 15.93 -32.12 -3.31
CA THR A 253 16.97 -31.26 -3.91
C THR A 253 16.59 -30.80 -5.32
N THR A 254 15.90 -31.65 -6.09
CA THR A 254 15.43 -31.32 -7.44
C THR A 254 14.31 -30.30 -7.39
N GLN A 255 13.31 -30.50 -6.54
CA GLN A 255 12.23 -29.52 -6.32
C GLN A 255 12.77 -28.19 -5.79
N SER A 256 13.78 -28.22 -4.92
CA SER A 256 14.42 -27.00 -4.43
C SER A 256 15.14 -26.24 -5.54
N GLN A 257 15.82 -26.94 -6.45
CA GLN A 257 16.47 -26.30 -7.61
C GLN A 257 15.44 -25.76 -8.60
N GLU A 258 14.39 -26.52 -8.89
CA GLU A 258 13.31 -26.10 -9.78
C GLU A 258 12.57 -24.87 -9.22
N ALA A 259 12.25 -24.87 -7.92
CA ALA A 259 11.65 -23.72 -7.26
C ALA A 259 12.57 -22.49 -7.29
N ALA A 260 13.88 -22.66 -7.11
CA ALA A 260 14.83 -21.56 -7.20
C ALA A 260 14.92 -21.00 -8.64
N ALA A 261 15.00 -21.87 -9.65
CA ALA A 261 15.02 -21.46 -11.06
C ALA A 261 13.73 -20.73 -11.47
N LYS A 262 12.57 -21.23 -11.02
CA LYS A 262 11.28 -20.58 -11.25
C LYS A 262 11.20 -19.21 -10.60
N ARG A 263 11.69 -19.10 -9.35
CA ARG A 263 11.69 -17.83 -8.62
C ARG A 263 12.62 -16.80 -9.27
N GLU A 264 13.78 -17.23 -9.76
CA GLU A 264 14.69 -16.38 -10.54
C GLU A 264 14.02 -15.89 -11.84
N ALA A 265 13.34 -16.78 -12.57
CA ALA A 265 12.59 -16.41 -13.77
C ALA A 265 11.47 -15.40 -13.47
N GLU A 266 10.75 -15.57 -12.36
CA GLU A 266 9.72 -14.62 -11.89
C GLU A 266 10.32 -13.25 -11.53
N ILE A 267 11.50 -13.21 -10.88
CA ILE A 267 12.22 -11.97 -10.56
C ILE A 267 12.60 -11.22 -11.84
N ILE A 268 13.17 -11.93 -12.83
CA ILE A 268 13.58 -11.36 -14.11
C ILE A 268 12.37 -10.80 -14.86
N ASP A 269 11.25 -11.54 -14.92
CA ASP A 269 10.02 -11.09 -15.56
C ASP A 269 9.45 -9.84 -14.88
N GLN A 270 9.47 -9.81 -13.55
CA GLN A 270 9.00 -8.66 -12.78
C GLN A 270 9.90 -7.43 -12.95
N GLU A 271 11.21 -7.61 -13.04
CA GLU A 271 12.15 -6.53 -13.33
C GLU A 271 11.92 -5.97 -14.76
N ALA A 272 11.73 -6.85 -15.74
CA ALA A 272 11.42 -6.46 -17.12
C ALA A 272 10.11 -5.66 -17.19
N LYS A 273 9.05 -6.11 -16.51
CA LYS A 273 7.78 -5.37 -16.38
C LYS A 273 7.98 -4.02 -15.72
N GLY A 274 8.73 -3.96 -14.62
CA GLY A 274 9.03 -2.71 -13.92
C GLY A 274 9.81 -1.71 -14.78
N ARG A 275 10.77 -2.19 -15.58
CA ARG A 275 11.52 -1.36 -16.53
C ARG A 275 10.62 -0.83 -17.65
N LEU A 276 9.78 -1.69 -18.25
CA LEU A 276 8.85 -1.30 -19.30
C LEU A 276 7.86 -0.25 -18.81
N GLU A 277 7.32 -0.43 -17.61
CA GLU A 277 6.37 0.53 -17.04
C GLU A 277 7.02 1.88 -16.74
N ARG A 278 8.27 1.90 -16.22
CA ARG A 278 9.03 3.14 -16.08
C ARG A 278 9.25 3.82 -17.43
N GLN A 279 9.61 3.05 -18.46
CA GLN A 279 9.81 3.59 -19.79
C GLN A 279 8.51 4.18 -20.36
N ARG A 280 7.39 3.49 -20.18
CA ARG A 280 6.06 3.99 -20.57
C ARG A 280 5.75 5.32 -19.90
N ILE A 281 5.98 5.43 -18.59
CA ILE A 281 5.77 6.67 -17.83
C ILE A 281 6.69 7.79 -18.33
N THR A 282 7.95 7.51 -18.65
CA THR A 282 8.86 8.53 -19.18
C THR A 282 8.45 9.00 -20.56
N ASP A 283 8.01 8.08 -21.42
CA ASP A 283 7.54 8.40 -22.77
C ASP A 283 6.23 9.21 -22.71
N GLU A 284 5.29 8.82 -21.84
CA GLU A 284 4.06 9.58 -21.58
C GLU A 284 4.37 10.97 -21.02
N ALA A 285 5.30 11.09 -20.07
CA ALA A 285 5.70 12.39 -19.52
C ALA A 285 6.35 13.30 -20.57
N GLN A 286 7.17 12.73 -21.47
CA GLN A 286 7.78 13.48 -22.56
C GLN A 286 6.75 13.89 -23.62
N ALA A 287 5.81 13.00 -23.96
CA ALA A 287 4.69 13.31 -24.84
C ALA A 287 3.83 14.44 -24.26
N GLU A 288 3.53 14.39 -22.96
CA GLU A 288 2.72 15.42 -22.30
C GLU A 288 3.46 16.77 -22.21
N LYS A 289 4.79 16.76 -22.06
CA LYS A 289 5.61 17.99 -22.16
C LYS A 289 5.52 18.63 -23.54
N SER A 290 5.65 17.84 -24.60
CA SER A 290 5.48 18.32 -25.98
C SER A 290 4.04 18.79 -26.24
N ARG A 291 3.04 18.09 -25.68
CA ARG A 291 1.63 18.46 -25.77
C ARG A 291 1.35 19.80 -25.12
N LYS A 292 1.94 20.07 -23.95
CA LYS A 292 1.84 21.38 -23.29
C LYS A 292 2.37 22.50 -24.20
N GLN A 293 3.53 22.31 -24.83
CA GLN A 293 4.09 23.30 -25.75
C GLN A 293 3.19 23.54 -26.96
N LEU A 294 2.61 22.47 -27.52
CA LEU A 294 1.65 22.58 -28.62
C LEU A 294 0.39 23.35 -28.20
N LEU A 295 -0.13 23.09 -27.00
CA LEU A 295 -1.29 23.82 -26.46
C LEU A 295 -0.98 25.30 -26.21
N GLU A 296 0.20 25.64 -25.70
CA GLU A 296 0.66 27.02 -25.54
C GLU A 296 0.70 27.73 -26.91
N LEU A 297 1.33 27.12 -27.91
CA LEU A 297 1.38 27.68 -29.26
C LEU A 297 0.00 27.78 -29.92
N GLN A 298 -0.89 26.82 -29.69
CA GLN A 298 -2.27 26.88 -30.17
C GLN A 298 -3.06 28.02 -29.54
N ALA A 299 -2.88 28.25 -28.23
CA ALA A 299 -3.49 29.37 -27.54
C ALA A 299 -2.96 30.71 -28.09
N ASP A 300 -1.64 30.82 -28.29
CA ASP A 300 -1.02 32.02 -28.89
C ASP A 300 -1.54 32.27 -30.32
N CYS A 301 -1.61 31.23 -31.16
CA CYS A 301 -2.18 31.33 -32.49
C CYS A 301 -3.65 31.76 -32.46
N ALA A 302 -4.46 31.19 -31.56
CA ALA A 302 -5.86 31.57 -31.40
C ALA A 302 -6.02 33.03 -30.95
N ILE A 303 -5.13 33.53 -30.07
CA ILE A 303 -5.10 34.94 -29.66
C ILE A 303 -4.77 35.83 -30.86
N VAL A 304 -3.72 35.49 -31.62
CA VAL A 304 -3.32 36.26 -32.81
C VAL A 304 -4.41 36.24 -33.88
N GLU A 305 -5.07 35.10 -34.09
CA GLU A 305 -6.18 34.96 -35.03
C GLU A 305 -7.39 35.82 -34.59
N ALA A 306 -7.79 35.76 -33.33
CA ALA A 306 -8.89 36.57 -32.80
C ALA A 306 -8.59 38.08 -32.89
N ILE A 307 -7.37 38.50 -32.53
CA ILE A 307 -6.91 39.89 -32.68
C ILE A 307 -6.88 40.28 -34.16
N GLY A 308 -6.39 39.39 -35.02
CA GLY A 308 -6.31 39.59 -36.47
C GLY A 308 -7.69 39.81 -37.08
N HIS A 309 -8.66 38.95 -36.75
CA HIS A 309 -10.04 39.06 -37.19
C HIS A 309 -10.69 40.35 -36.68
N SER A 310 -10.60 40.63 -35.37
CA SER A 310 -11.19 41.84 -34.79
C SER A 310 -10.56 43.13 -35.35
N SER A 311 -9.24 43.15 -35.56
CA SER A 311 -8.54 44.28 -36.16
C SER A 311 -8.88 44.46 -37.63
N ALA A 312 -8.97 43.37 -38.40
CA ALA A 312 -9.38 43.39 -39.79
C ALA A 312 -10.82 43.92 -39.94
N ASP A 313 -11.76 43.42 -39.13
CA ASP A 313 -13.15 43.88 -39.10
C ASP A 313 -13.25 45.35 -38.70
N ALA A 314 -12.56 45.75 -37.63
CA ALA A 314 -12.57 47.14 -37.18
C ALA A 314 -12.00 48.09 -38.23
N LYS A 315 -10.91 47.70 -38.92
CA LYS A 315 -10.34 48.49 -40.02
C LYS A 315 -11.25 48.53 -41.24
N ALA A 316 -11.84 47.39 -41.62
CA ALA A 316 -12.78 47.33 -42.74
C ALA A 316 -14.01 48.19 -42.48
N GLN A 317 -14.58 48.14 -41.27
CA GLN A 317 -15.71 48.99 -40.88
C GLN A 317 -15.31 50.47 -40.83
N ALA A 318 -14.15 50.80 -40.29
CA ALA A 318 -13.66 52.17 -40.26
C ALA A 318 -13.46 52.75 -41.67
N GLU A 319 -12.88 51.96 -42.59
CA GLU A 319 -12.69 52.39 -43.97
C GLU A 319 -14.02 52.49 -44.72
N SER A 320 -14.95 51.54 -44.51
CA SER A 320 -16.31 51.59 -45.05
C SER A 320 -17.03 52.87 -44.61
N ASN A 321 -17.03 53.16 -43.30
CA ASN A 321 -17.64 54.37 -42.74
C ASN A 321 -16.97 55.64 -43.29
N LYS A 322 -15.65 55.62 -43.49
CA LYS A 322 -14.91 56.75 -44.05
C LYS A 322 -15.31 57.00 -45.51
N ILE A 323 -15.36 55.96 -46.34
CA ILE A 323 -15.81 56.05 -47.73
C ILE A 323 -17.25 56.55 -47.79
N GLU A 324 -18.14 56.04 -46.94
CA GLU A 324 -19.53 56.50 -46.86
C GLU A 324 -19.63 57.98 -46.47
N ALA A 325 -18.84 58.41 -45.47
CA ALA A 325 -18.80 59.81 -45.04
C ALA A 325 -18.26 60.73 -46.16
N GLU A 326 -17.17 60.35 -46.84
CA GLU A 326 -16.61 61.10 -47.96
C GLU A 326 -17.60 61.17 -49.13
N ALA A 327 -18.25 60.05 -49.48
CA ALA A 327 -19.27 60.00 -50.51
C ALA A 327 -20.48 60.88 -50.16
N ASN A 328 -20.91 60.89 -48.89
CA ASN A 328 -22.02 61.73 -48.43
C ASN A 328 -21.66 63.22 -48.44
N ILE A 329 -20.41 63.58 -48.10
CA ILE A 329 -19.91 64.96 -48.22
C ILE A 329 -19.91 65.39 -49.68
N GLU A 330 -19.37 64.57 -50.58
CA GLU A 330 -19.34 64.89 -52.01
C GLU A 330 -20.75 64.98 -52.58
N ASN A 331 -21.64 64.03 -52.26
CA ASN A 331 -23.03 64.09 -52.69
C ASN A 331 -23.74 65.34 -52.15
N SER A 332 -23.50 65.72 -50.89
CA SER A 332 -24.04 66.95 -50.30
C SER A 332 -23.51 68.21 -51.00
N LYS A 333 -22.23 68.24 -51.37
CA LYS A 333 -21.65 69.33 -52.18
C LYS A 333 -22.32 69.41 -53.54
N ARG A 334 -22.39 68.29 -54.28
CA ARG A 334 -23.06 68.21 -55.59
C ARG A 334 -24.53 68.62 -55.52
N LYS A 335 -25.24 68.21 -54.48
CA LYS A 335 -26.62 68.61 -54.23
C LYS A 335 -26.74 70.11 -53.96
N THR A 336 -25.81 70.68 -53.18
CA THR A 336 -25.76 72.12 -52.91
C THR A 336 -25.44 72.91 -54.18
N GLU A 337 -24.49 72.43 -54.99
CA GLU A 337 -24.17 73.01 -56.31
C GLU A 337 -25.39 72.97 -57.23
N ALA A 338 -26.07 71.83 -57.33
CA ALA A 338 -27.28 71.67 -58.15
C ALA A 338 -28.41 72.60 -57.69
N LEU A 339 -28.69 72.65 -56.39
CA LEU A 339 -29.67 73.58 -55.81
C LEU A 339 -29.27 75.04 -56.05
N GLY A 340 -27.97 75.35 -56.00
CA GLY A 340 -27.45 76.68 -56.31
C GLY A 340 -27.73 77.07 -57.76
N ILE A 341 -27.44 76.19 -58.72
CA ILE A 341 -27.71 76.40 -60.14
C ILE A 341 -29.22 76.54 -60.39
N GLU A 342 -30.04 75.67 -59.81
CA GLU A 342 -31.51 75.74 -59.92
C GLU A 342 -32.04 77.08 -59.36
N ALA A 343 -31.58 77.48 -58.18
CA ALA A 343 -31.97 78.74 -57.56
C ALA A 343 -31.52 79.94 -58.39
N GLU A 344 -30.30 79.92 -58.96
CA GLU A 344 -29.80 80.98 -59.82
C GLU A 344 -30.58 81.08 -61.13
N ALA A 345 -30.90 79.94 -61.75
CA ALA A 345 -31.74 79.87 -62.94
C ALA A 345 -33.15 80.42 -62.66
N GLU A 346 -33.76 80.04 -61.53
CA GLU A 346 -35.06 80.53 -61.12
C GLU A 346 -35.04 82.04 -60.83
N LEU A 347 -33.99 82.53 -60.16
CA LEU A 347 -33.81 83.94 -59.88
C LEU A 347 -33.65 84.75 -61.17
N ASN A 348 -32.89 84.25 -62.14
CA ASN A 348 -32.77 84.86 -63.47
C ASN A 348 -34.11 84.88 -64.19
N ARG A 349 -34.86 83.77 -64.20
CA ARG A 349 -36.22 83.71 -64.77
C ARG A 349 -37.15 84.75 -64.14
N LEU A 350 -37.14 84.83 -62.80
CA LEU A 350 -37.93 85.82 -62.05
C LEU A 350 -37.50 87.26 -62.37
N ARG A 351 -36.19 87.54 -62.47
CA ARG A 351 -35.67 88.86 -62.84
C ARG A 351 -36.10 89.27 -64.24
N GLU A 352 -36.00 88.38 -65.22
CA GLU A 352 -36.44 88.64 -66.60
C GLU A 352 -37.94 88.90 -66.66
N ALA A 353 -38.75 88.06 -65.98
CA ALA A 353 -40.19 88.26 -65.89
C ALA A 353 -40.54 89.61 -65.23
N ARG A 354 -39.90 89.95 -64.10
CA ARG A 354 -40.11 91.23 -63.41
C ARG A 354 -39.66 92.41 -64.25
N LYS A 355 -38.56 92.30 -64.99
CA LYS A 355 -38.09 93.36 -65.90
C LYS A 355 -39.11 93.59 -67.02
N ALA A 356 -39.61 92.52 -67.64
CA ALA A 356 -40.65 92.63 -68.66
C ALA A 356 -41.96 93.24 -68.10
N GLU A 357 -42.34 92.88 -66.87
CA GLU A 357 -43.50 93.46 -66.19
C GLU A 357 -43.31 94.96 -65.92
N ILE A 358 -42.14 95.37 -65.43
CA ILE A 358 -41.79 96.79 -65.23
C ILE A 358 -41.85 97.55 -66.56
N GLU A 359 -41.25 97.03 -67.63
CA GLU A 359 -41.30 97.66 -68.96
C GLU A 359 -42.74 97.78 -69.49
N TYR A 360 -43.59 96.79 -69.24
CA TYR A 360 -45.01 96.85 -69.58
C TYR A 360 -45.73 97.96 -68.79
N ILE A 361 -45.52 98.01 -67.47
CA ILE A 361 -46.11 99.04 -66.60
C ILE A 361 -45.62 100.43 -66.99
N GLU A 362 -44.34 100.62 -67.28
CA GLU A 362 -43.80 101.90 -67.74
C GLU A 362 -44.46 102.35 -69.06
N LYS A 363 -44.61 101.44 -70.02
CA LYS A 363 -45.31 101.73 -71.29
C LYS A 363 -46.77 102.07 -71.06
N GLN A 364 -47.46 101.34 -70.17
CA GLN A 364 -48.86 101.59 -69.83
C GLN A 364 -49.02 102.96 -69.13
N ASN A 365 -48.16 103.26 -68.15
CA ASN A 365 -48.15 104.55 -67.46
C ASN A 365 -47.86 105.69 -68.43
N LYS A 366 -46.88 105.53 -69.34
CA LYS A 366 -46.58 106.52 -70.37
C LYS A 366 -47.78 106.76 -71.28
N LEU A 367 -48.43 105.69 -71.74
CA LEU A 367 -49.65 105.79 -72.54
C LEU A 367 -50.80 106.48 -71.77
N GLU A 368 -50.93 106.22 -70.47
CA GLU A 368 -51.94 106.88 -69.63
C GLU A 368 -51.64 108.36 -69.45
N ILE A 369 -50.37 108.74 -69.25
CA ILE A 369 -49.92 110.13 -69.21
C ILE A 369 -50.21 110.82 -70.55
N ASP A 370 -49.86 110.20 -71.68
CA ASP A 370 -50.11 110.74 -73.01
C ASP A 370 -51.62 110.94 -73.25
N LYS A 371 -52.43 109.93 -72.91
CA LYS A 371 -53.89 110.01 -72.98
C LYS A 371 -54.45 111.14 -72.11
N LYS A 372 -54.00 111.27 -70.85
CA LYS A 372 -54.43 112.35 -69.96
C LYS A 372 -54.00 113.72 -70.48
N THR A 373 -52.80 113.82 -71.05
CA THR A 373 -52.26 115.06 -71.63
C THR A 373 -53.09 115.49 -72.85
N GLU A 374 -53.45 114.56 -73.74
CA GLU A 374 -54.31 114.87 -74.88
C GLU A 374 -55.75 115.19 -74.48
N ILE A 375 -56.31 114.49 -73.48
CA ILE A 375 -57.62 114.87 -72.90
C ILE A 375 -57.56 116.28 -72.32
N MET A 376 -56.53 116.59 -71.53
CA MET A 376 -56.32 117.94 -70.98
C MET A 376 -56.17 118.98 -72.09
N ARG A 377 -55.43 118.67 -73.17
CA ARG A 377 -55.27 119.56 -74.32
C ARG A 377 -56.61 119.84 -74.99
N LEU A 378 -57.41 118.80 -75.28
CA LEU A 378 -58.75 118.94 -75.83
C LEU A 378 -59.68 119.73 -74.90
N GLU A 379 -59.55 119.55 -73.58
CA GLU A 379 -60.33 120.27 -72.58
C GLU A 379 -59.93 121.75 -72.50
N VAL A 380 -58.63 122.07 -72.60
CA VAL A 380 -58.13 123.45 -72.73
C VAL A 380 -58.59 124.07 -74.04
N GLU A 381 -58.56 123.36 -75.16
CA GLU A 381 -59.07 123.85 -76.44
C GLU A 381 -60.59 124.10 -76.40
N LYS A 382 -61.35 123.16 -75.82
CA LYS A 382 -62.79 123.32 -75.58
C LYS A 382 -63.09 124.51 -74.66
N PHE A 383 -62.34 124.66 -73.58
CA PHE A 383 -62.49 125.78 -72.64
C PHE A 383 -62.14 127.10 -73.33
N LYS A 384 -61.06 127.15 -74.12
CA LYS A 384 -60.66 128.33 -74.90
C LYS A 384 -61.73 128.69 -75.94
N ALA A 385 -62.32 127.72 -76.63
CA ALA A 385 -63.44 127.95 -77.53
C ALA A 385 -64.68 128.48 -76.77
N MET A 386 -64.97 127.93 -75.59
CA MET A 386 -66.08 128.38 -74.74
C MET A 386 -65.88 129.82 -74.25
N VAL A 387 -64.68 130.16 -73.77
CA VAL A 387 -64.31 131.52 -73.33
C VAL A 387 -64.37 132.51 -74.49
N ASN A 388 -63.87 132.13 -75.68
CA ASN A 388 -63.93 132.97 -76.87
C ASN A 388 -65.37 133.22 -77.35
N ALA A 389 -66.27 132.22 -77.23
CA ALA A 389 -67.67 132.38 -77.58
C ALA A 389 -68.43 133.34 -76.64
N VAL A 390 -68.06 133.39 -75.35
CA VAL A 390 -68.67 134.32 -74.38
C VAL A 390 -68.13 135.75 -74.54
N GLY A 391 -66.87 135.90 -74.97
CA GLY A 391 -66.23 137.18 -75.24
C GLY A 391 -65.71 137.89 -73.98
N PRO A 392 -64.49 138.47 -74.01
CA PRO A 392 -63.81 138.99 -72.81
C PRO A 392 -64.53 140.18 -72.16
N GLN A 393 -65.24 140.99 -72.93
CA GLN A 393 -66.04 142.12 -72.40
C GLN A 393 -67.22 141.62 -71.56
N THR A 394 -67.88 140.55 -71.99
CA THR A 394 -69.01 139.94 -71.28
C THR A 394 -68.56 139.37 -69.93
N LEU A 395 -67.40 138.71 -69.89
CA LEU A 395 -66.80 138.18 -68.67
C LEU A 395 -66.43 139.28 -67.66
N LEU A 396 -66.02 140.45 -68.13
CA LEU A 396 -65.73 141.60 -67.28
C LEU A 396 -67.00 142.19 -66.67
N SER A 397 -68.08 142.30 -67.45
CA SER A 397 -69.39 142.71 -66.92
C SER A 397 -70.01 141.68 -65.97
N MET A 398 -69.67 140.41 -66.13
CA MET A 398 -70.15 139.32 -65.28
C MET A 398 -69.44 139.24 -63.92
N SER A 399 -68.19 139.73 -63.80
CA SER A 399 -67.46 139.72 -62.52
C SER A 399 -67.85 140.85 -61.56
N ALA A 400 -68.49 141.92 -62.07
CA ALA A 400 -68.89 143.09 -61.29
C ALA A 400 -70.31 143.02 -60.67
N LEU A 401 -71.05 141.92 -60.87
CA LEU A 401 -72.44 141.81 -60.41
C LEU A 401 -72.56 141.34 -58.93
N PRO A 402 -73.54 141.86 -58.15
CA PRO A 402 -73.79 141.45 -56.76
C PRO A 402 -74.12 139.96 -56.57
N ARG A 403 -73.87 139.49 -55.35
CA ARG A 403 -73.73 138.09 -54.89
C ARG A 403 -74.85 137.12 -55.32
N GLU A 404 -76.09 137.56 -55.50
CA GLU A 404 -77.21 136.69 -55.91
C GLU A 404 -77.12 136.28 -57.39
N HIS A 405 -76.73 137.22 -58.28
CA HIS A 405 -76.64 136.96 -59.72
C HIS A 405 -75.44 136.06 -60.07
N GLN A 406 -74.36 136.09 -59.28
CA GLN A 406 -73.21 135.20 -59.44
C GLN A 406 -73.59 133.72 -59.20
N ILE A 407 -74.46 133.44 -58.23
CA ILE A 407 -74.91 132.07 -57.90
C ILE A 407 -75.83 131.52 -59.01
N GLN A 408 -76.70 132.35 -59.56
CA GLN A 408 -77.63 131.94 -60.63
C GLN A 408 -76.89 131.72 -61.96
N MET A 409 -75.83 132.49 -62.21
CA MET A 409 -74.97 132.37 -63.39
C MET A 409 -74.07 131.12 -63.36
N LEU A 410 -73.49 130.76 -62.20
CA LEU A 410 -72.77 129.50 -61.99
C LEU A 410 -73.67 128.28 -62.25
N LYS A 411 -74.96 128.38 -61.88
CA LYS A 411 -75.98 127.35 -62.15
C LYS A 411 -76.31 127.23 -63.64
N SER A 412 -76.32 128.33 -64.41
CA SER A 412 -76.58 128.33 -65.86
C SER A 412 -75.36 127.97 -66.72
N LEU A 413 -74.13 128.16 -66.22
CA LEU A 413 -72.89 127.71 -66.86
C LEU A 413 -72.63 126.20 -66.68
N GLY A 414 -73.60 125.45 -66.15
CA GLY A 414 -73.51 124.00 -65.98
C GLY A 414 -72.51 123.54 -64.90
N LEU A 415 -71.90 124.49 -64.18
CA LEU A 415 -71.00 124.21 -63.07
C LEU A 415 -71.84 123.92 -61.84
N LYS A 416 -72.04 122.62 -61.57
CA LYS A 416 -72.69 122.17 -60.34
C LYS A 416 -71.81 122.59 -59.16
N SER A 417 -72.38 123.38 -58.23
CA SER A 417 -71.78 123.61 -56.92
C SER A 417 -71.85 122.32 -56.10
N THR A 418 -71.00 121.35 -56.44
CA THR A 418 -70.83 120.15 -55.64
C THR A 418 -69.97 120.50 -54.44
N LEU A 419 -70.58 120.42 -53.26
CA LEU A 419 -69.94 120.47 -51.96
C LEU A 419 -69.01 119.24 -51.86
N ILE A 420 -67.71 119.42 -52.12
CA ILE A 420 -66.71 118.37 -51.92
C ILE A 420 -66.18 118.57 -50.50
N THR A 421 -66.63 117.71 -49.58
CA THR A 421 -66.21 117.71 -48.18
C THR A 421 -65.14 116.65 -47.96
N ASP A 422 -63.95 117.05 -47.55
CA ASP A 422 -63.01 116.16 -46.85
C ASP A 422 -62.79 116.69 -45.42
N GLY A 423 -63.33 115.92 -44.47
CA GLY A 423 -63.19 115.87 -43.01
C GLY A 423 -62.79 117.06 -42.11
N LYS A 424 -62.03 118.07 -42.53
CA LYS A 424 -61.36 118.99 -41.57
C LYS A 424 -61.40 120.49 -41.87
N THR A 425 -61.81 120.94 -43.06
CA THR A 425 -61.89 122.39 -43.34
C THR A 425 -62.88 122.69 -44.47
N PRO A 426 -63.92 123.52 -44.27
CA PRO A 426 -64.87 123.85 -45.34
C PRO A 426 -64.22 124.81 -46.35
N ILE A 427 -63.85 124.30 -47.53
CA ILE A 427 -63.34 125.11 -48.64
C ILE A 427 -64.53 125.73 -49.37
N ASN A 428 -64.67 127.05 -49.25
CA ASN A 428 -65.71 127.82 -49.93
C ASN A 428 -65.20 128.19 -51.33
N LEU A 429 -65.78 127.60 -52.39
CA LEU A 429 -65.34 127.77 -53.79
C LEU A 429 -65.36 129.24 -54.29
N ILE A 430 -66.01 130.15 -53.55
CA ILE A 430 -66.01 131.60 -53.84
C ILE A 430 -64.66 132.25 -53.47
N ASP A 431 -63.90 131.71 -52.51
CA ASP A 431 -62.60 132.25 -52.11
C ASP A 431 -61.45 131.81 -53.04
N ALA A 432 -61.61 130.71 -53.79
CA ALA A 432 -60.63 130.28 -54.79
C ALA A 432 -60.51 131.29 -55.96
N ALA A 433 -61.58 132.02 -56.27
CA ALA A 433 -61.57 133.06 -57.31
C ALA A 433 -60.73 134.29 -56.92
N LYS A 434 -60.49 134.54 -55.62
CA LYS A 434 -59.54 135.57 -55.16
C LYS A 434 -58.08 135.18 -55.35
N GLY A 435 -57.76 133.89 -55.40
CA GLY A 435 -56.39 133.41 -55.66
C GLY A 435 -55.93 133.56 -57.12
N LEU A 436 -56.85 133.82 -58.06
CA LEU A 436 -56.56 133.94 -59.50
C LEU A 436 -56.34 135.39 -60.01
N ILE A 437 -56.53 136.42 -59.17
CA ILE A 437 -56.21 137.83 -59.48
C ILE A 437 -55.15 138.29 -58.50
N GLY A 438 -53.90 138.21 -58.92
CA GLY A 438 -52.73 138.23 -58.05
C GLY A 438 -52.52 139.50 -57.24
N VAL A 439 -52.35 139.32 -55.93
CA VAL A 439 -51.28 139.95 -55.14
C VAL A 439 -50.75 138.89 -54.17
N CYS A 440 -49.45 138.65 -54.24
CA CYS A 440 -48.69 137.67 -53.47
C CYS A 440 -48.95 137.74 -51.96
N GLN A 441 -49.30 136.61 -51.35
CA GLN A 441 -48.56 136.08 -50.20
C GLN A 441 -48.90 134.60 -49.94
N GLU A 442 -47.84 133.79 -50.02
CA GLU A 442 -47.59 132.47 -49.42
C GLU A 442 -48.62 131.34 -49.55
N THR A 443 -48.17 130.24 -50.17
CA THR A 443 -48.48 128.89 -49.67
C THR A 443 -47.20 128.08 -49.58
N ALA A 444 -46.80 127.79 -48.35
CA ALA A 444 -46.10 126.56 -48.03
C ALA A 444 -47.03 125.37 -48.33
N VAL A 445 -46.46 124.34 -48.95
CA VAL A 445 -46.94 122.96 -49.09
C VAL A 445 -45.66 122.13 -49.17
N GLU A 446 -45.44 121.05 -48.44
CA GLU A 446 -46.12 120.40 -47.31
C GLU A 446 -45.03 119.50 -46.67
#